data_AF-A0A838UB09-F1
#
_entry.id   AF-A0A838UB09-F1
#
_cell.length_a   1.000
_cell.length_b   1.000
_cell.length_c   1.000
_cell.angle_alpha   90.00
_cell.angle_beta   90.00
_cell.angle_gamma   90.00
#
_symmetry.space_group_name_H-M   'P 1'
#
loop_
_entity.id
_entity.type
_entity.pdbx_description
1 polymer ?
#
loop_
_entity_poly.entity_id
_entity_poly.type
_entity_poly.pdbx_seq_one_letter_code
_entity_poly.pdbx_strand_id
1 'polypeptide(L)'
;ASRRGDLASQNLLGQLAQEFGTAIGHYGSLRDAIGRTDEDGVWRPAKPDPSALARIMEPHARGSILVAAIFEAFLTIYKTRVADLLRIATNGTAVRPEGELHPDLVNRLADEAAKAASHVLGMCIRALDYCPPIDITFGDYLRAIITADHDLFPTDGRHYRLAFIDAFRRRGIFPQGVVTFSEDSLRFSRPAALEGELKGLLEEKIGDFLRDFRTAVTYVTDRKALDRIARDYVRGGSEQGLHKRIARKLESPEFEQLTGLVFRPEWDKVGVRTSEAYGSGPSFQVQNLRVVSRSGEPDSAKNMIVFALVQRCGVIVRDGVVAGHYVPDATQPPQGGFEFRGGCTMIFDLDTLQLRYSVTKPLLRFDSIHPQGAIDEKRVLAQHRYQRGEGLVAMDEHTRFFGRGLQGAAAEPFALLHLG
;
A
#
# COMPACT_ATOMS: atom_id res chain seq x y z
N ALA A 1 -0.87 -8.16 -40.85
CA ALA A 1 -1.59 -7.08 -41.54
C ALA A 1 -1.92 -5.95 -40.55
N SER A 2 -1.45 -4.74 -40.85
CA SER A 2 -1.76 -3.42 -40.24
C SER A 2 -1.59 -3.25 -38.72
N ARG A 3 -0.34 -3.22 -38.25
CA ARG A 3 0.04 -2.73 -36.91
C ARG A 3 0.22 -1.22 -36.98
N ARG A 4 -0.85 -0.46 -36.75
CA ARG A 4 -0.91 0.99 -36.98
C ARG A 4 -0.14 1.83 -35.97
N GLY A 5 0.58 1.28 -34.99
CA GLY A 5 1.27 2.05 -33.93
C GLY A 5 0.34 2.87 -33.04
N ASP A 6 -0.97 2.57 -33.03
CA ASP A 6 -1.86 3.03 -31.97
C ASP A 6 -1.93 1.95 -30.91
N LEU A 7 -1.30 2.18 -29.75
CA LEU A 7 -1.49 1.29 -28.61
C LEU A 7 -2.97 1.22 -28.21
N ALA A 8 -3.73 2.30 -28.38
CA ALA A 8 -5.17 2.33 -28.13
C ALA A 8 -6.01 1.68 -29.25
N SER A 9 -5.40 1.23 -30.36
CA SER A 9 -6.17 0.51 -31.37
C SER A 9 -6.66 -0.80 -30.80
N GLN A 10 -7.92 -1.07 -31.10
CA GLN A 10 -8.75 -2.14 -30.54
C GLN A 10 -8.05 -3.50 -30.51
N ASN A 11 -7.18 -3.81 -31.48
CA ASN A 11 -6.49 -5.11 -31.52
C ASN A 11 -5.12 -5.15 -30.80
N LEU A 12 -4.40 -4.04 -30.65
CA LEU A 12 -3.04 -4.06 -30.09
C LEU A 12 -3.05 -4.07 -28.56
N LEU A 13 -4.02 -3.39 -27.95
CA LEU A 13 -4.21 -3.37 -26.50
C LEU A 13 -4.58 -4.75 -25.96
N GLY A 14 -5.49 -5.44 -26.66
CA GLY A 14 -5.87 -6.82 -26.34
C GLY A 14 -4.74 -7.83 -26.54
N GLN A 15 -3.86 -7.62 -27.53
CA GLN A 15 -2.66 -8.44 -27.74
C GLN A 15 -1.58 -8.18 -26.68
N LEU A 16 -1.35 -6.93 -26.29
CA LEU A 16 -0.43 -6.63 -25.19
C LEU A 16 -0.93 -7.21 -23.87
N ALA A 17 -2.22 -7.09 -23.58
CA ALA A 17 -2.85 -7.76 -22.44
C ALA A 17 -2.59 -9.27 -22.43
N GLN A 18 -2.63 -9.88 -23.61
CA GLN A 18 -2.36 -11.31 -23.81
C GLN A 18 -0.88 -11.64 -23.54
N GLU A 19 0.07 -10.86 -24.04
CA GLU A 19 1.51 -11.04 -23.74
C GLU A 19 1.81 -10.85 -22.23
N PHE A 20 1.22 -9.84 -21.59
CA PHE A 20 1.35 -9.62 -20.14
C PHE A 20 0.72 -10.76 -19.32
N GLY A 21 -0.46 -11.25 -19.71
CA GLY A 21 -1.11 -12.39 -19.04
C GLY A 21 -0.34 -13.71 -19.22
N THR A 22 0.25 -13.92 -20.40
CA THR A 22 1.06 -15.11 -20.71
C THR A 22 2.36 -15.13 -19.90
N ALA A 23 2.99 -13.98 -19.69
CA ALA A 23 4.19 -13.85 -18.85
C ALA A 23 3.94 -14.08 -17.35
N ILE A 24 2.70 -13.91 -16.87
CA ILE A 24 2.32 -14.03 -15.44
C ILE A 24 1.73 -15.43 -15.11
N GLY A 25 1.54 -16.31 -16.09
CA GLY A 25 1.14 -17.71 -15.87
C GLY A 25 -0.33 -17.95 -15.55
N HIS A 26 -1.17 -16.90 -15.53
CA HIS A 26 -2.62 -17.01 -15.40
C HIS A 26 -3.30 -16.62 -16.71
N TYR A 27 -3.74 -17.64 -17.46
CA TYR A 27 -4.49 -17.47 -18.70
C TYR A 27 -5.83 -16.73 -18.44
N GLY A 28 -6.05 -15.59 -19.11
CA GLY A 28 -7.38 -14.99 -19.31
C GLY A 28 -7.76 -13.80 -18.42
N SER A 29 -7.43 -13.81 -17.12
CA SER A 29 -8.01 -12.85 -16.15
C SER A 29 -7.66 -11.38 -16.44
N LEU A 30 -6.43 -11.10 -16.85
CA LEU A 30 -5.97 -9.75 -17.11
C LEU A 30 -6.63 -9.16 -18.37
N ARG A 31 -6.76 -9.97 -19.43
CA ARG A 31 -7.39 -9.55 -20.68
C ARG A 31 -8.84 -9.17 -20.43
N ASP A 32 -9.61 -10.06 -19.79
CA ASP A 32 -11.04 -9.84 -19.51
C ASP A 32 -11.28 -8.65 -18.58
N ALA A 33 -10.35 -8.41 -17.63
CA ALA A 33 -10.40 -7.26 -16.74
C ALA A 33 -10.28 -5.91 -17.46
N ILE A 34 -9.50 -5.86 -18.54
CA ILE A 34 -9.26 -4.62 -19.29
C ILE A 34 -10.13 -4.48 -20.54
N GLY A 35 -10.78 -5.57 -20.97
CA GLY A 35 -11.75 -5.55 -22.06
C GLY A 35 -12.07 -6.92 -22.62
N ARG A 36 -13.08 -6.98 -23.49
CA ARG A 36 -13.59 -8.24 -24.04
C ARG A 36 -13.67 -8.17 -25.54
N THR A 37 -13.48 -9.32 -26.19
CA THR A 37 -13.76 -9.46 -27.61
C THR A 37 -15.26 -9.65 -27.80
N ASP A 38 -15.86 -8.83 -28.66
CA ASP A 38 -17.27 -8.96 -29.02
C ASP A 38 -17.48 -10.15 -29.99
N GLU A 39 -18.74 -10.43 -30.30
CA GLU A 39 -19.15 -11.52 -31.20
C GLU A 39 -18.56 -11.35 -32.62
N ASP A 40 -18.21 -10.12 -33.01
CA ASP A 40 -17.59 -9.77 -34.29
C ASP A 40 -16.07 -9.98 -34.29
N GLY A 41 -15.49 -10.50 -33.20
CA GLY A 41 -14.05 -10.72 -33.05
C GLY A 41 -13.26 -9.44 -32.77
N VAL A 42 -13.92 -8.32 -32.48
CA VAL A 42 -13.30 -7.02 -32.18
C VAL A 42 -13.14 -6.86 -30.67
N TRP A 43 -11.91 -6.65 -30.21
CA TRP A 43 -11.66 -6.38 -28.80
C TRP A 43 -12.09 -4.96 -28.41
N ARG A 44 -12.88 -4.85 -27.34
CA ARG A 44 -13.37 -3.58 -26.79
C ARG A 44 -12.91 -3.41 -25.34
N PRO A 45 -12.39 -2.22 -24.97
CA PRO A 45 -11.99 -1.95 -23.61
C PRO A 45 -13.19 -2.02 -22.66
N ALA A 46 -12.97 -2.55 -21.47
CA ALA A 46 -13.98 -2.59 -20.42
C ALA A 46 -14.31 -1.15 -20.01
N LYS A 47 -15.61 -0.80 -20.01
CA LYS A 47 -16.04 0.49 -19.47
C LYS A 47 -15.84 0.46 -17.95
N PRO A 48 -15.20 1.47 -17.36
CA PRO A 48 -15.02 1.52 -15.92
C PRO A 48 -16.38 1.67 -15.24
N ASP A 49 -16.61 0.87 -14.21
CA ASP A 49 -17.81 0.89 -13.39
C ASP A 49 -17.45 1.32 -11.96
N PRO A 50 -17.84 2.54 -11.53
CA PRO A 50 -17.57 3.03 -10.18
C PRO A 50 -18.20 2.18 -9.06
N SER A 51 -19.23 1.39 -9.36
CA SER A 51 -19.90 0.53 -8.38
C SER A 51 -19.27 -0.86 -8.26
N ALA A 52 -18.40 -1.25 -9.20
CA ALA A 52 -17.86 -2.61 -9.27
C ALA A 52 -17.13 -3.01 -7.98
N LEU A 53 -16.32 -2.09 -7.43
CA LEU A 53 -15.55 -2.35 -6.22
C LEU A 53 -16.44 -2.58 -4.98
N ALA A 54 -17.62 -1.96 -4.94
CA ALA A 54 -18.57 -2.15 -3.84
C ALA A 54 -19.34 -3.48 -3.96
N ARG A 55 -19.50 -4.01 -5.18
CA ARG A 55 -20.30 -5.21 -5.47
C ARG A 55 -19.48 -6.49 -5.51
N ILE A 56 -18.28 -6.45 -6.08
CA ILE A 56 -17.44 -7.62 -6.32
C ILE A 56 -16.65 -7.92 -5.06
N MET A 57 -16.85 -9.08 -4.43
CA MET A 57 -16.15 -9.47 -3.20
C MET A 57 -15.04 -10.51 -3.42
N GLU A 58 -15.09 -11.22 -4.54
CA GLU A 58 -14.11 -12.25 -4.89
C GLU A 58 -12.71 -11.64 -5.11
N PRO A 59 -11.64 -12.11 -4.42
CA PRO A 59 -10.33 -11.48 -4.43
C PRO A 59 -9.70 -11.27 -5.81
N HIS A 60 -9.78 -12.24 -6.72
CA HIS A 60 -9.17 -12.15 -8.04
C HIS A 60 -9.90 -11.13 -8.92
N ALA A 61 -11.24 -11.17 -8.94
CA ALA A 61 -12.09 -10.22 -9.64
C ALA A 61 -11.93 -8.79 -9.10
N ARG A 62 -11.73 -8.63 -7.78
CA ARG A 62 -11.36 -7.33 -7.20
C ARG A 62 -9.98 -6.89 -7.63
N GLY A 63 -8.99 -7.79 -7.60
CA GLY A 63 -7.64 -7.55 -8.08
C GLY A 63 -7.63 -7.03 -9.52
N SER A 64 -8.43 -7.64 -10.38
CA SER A 64 -8.65 -7.20 -11.77
C SER A 64 -9.10 -5.73 -11.89
N ILE A 65 -9.90 -5.21 -10.95
CA ILE A 65 -10.28 -3.78 -10.92
C ILE A 65 -9.05 -2.89 -10.70
N LEU A 66 -8.19 -3.25 -9.74
CA LEU A 66 -6.95 -2.51 -9.48
C LEU A 66 -6.02 -2.55 -10.69
N VAL A 67 -5.81 -3.72 -11.28
CA VAL A 67 -4.92 -3.83 -12.45
C VAL A 67 -5.46 -3.04 -13.64
N ALA A 68 -6.78 -3.06 -13.86
CA ALA A 68 -7.41 -2.24 -14.88
C ALA A 68 -7.21 -0.74 -14.63
N ALA A 69 -7.20 -0.29 -13.38
CA ALA A 69 -6.90 1.11 -13.03
C ALA A 69 -5.45 1.48 -13.37
N ILE A 70 -4.49 0.64 -12.98
CA ILE A 70 -3.06 0.85 -13.27
C ILE A 70 -2.82 0.87 -14.78
N PHE A 71 -3.45 -0.04 -15.51
CA PHE A 71 -3.31 -0.13 -16.95
C PHE A 71 -3.91 1.09 -17.66
N GLU A 72 -5.08 1.58 -17.24
CA GLU A 72 -5.66 2.81 -17.80
C GLU A 72 -4.77 4.04 -17.53
N ALA A 73 -4.14 4.12 -16.35
CA ALA A 73 -3.16 5.16 -16.05
C ALA A 73 -1.95 5.08 -16.99
N PHE A 74 -1.39 3.89 -17.18
CA PHE A 74 -0.30 3.64 -18.13
C PHE A 74 -0.64 4.09 -19.56
N LEU A 75 -1.84 3.74 -20.05
CA LEU A 75 -2.26 4.14 -21.40
C LEU A 75 -2.44 5.64 -21.54
N THR A 76 -2.98 6.29 -20.51
CA THR A 76 -3.13 7.75 -20.47
C THR A 76 -1.77 8.43 -20.52
N ILE A 77 -0.82 7.95 -19.72
CA ILE A 77 0.57 8.39 -19.69
C ILE A 77 1.24 8.19 -21.06
N TYR A 78 1.09 7.01 -21.65
CA TYR A 78 1.68 6.70 -22.94
C TYR A 78 1.16 7.64 -24.04
N LYS A 79 -0.16 7.85 -24.10
CA LYS A 79 -0.78 8.77 -25.07
C LYS A 79 -0.21 10.17 -24.96
N THR A 80 -0.04 10.69 -23.75
CA THR A 80 0.59 12.00 -23.51
C THR A 80 2.04 12.01 -23.99
N ARG A 81 2.79 10.93 -23.77
CA ARG A 81 4.21 10.84 -24.17
C ARG A 81 4.44 10.82 -25.67
N VAL A 82 3.55 10.22 -26.45
CA VAL A 82 3.71 10.08 -27.89
C VAL A 82 2.96 11.14 -28.70
N ALA A 83 2.26 12.06 -28.04
CA ALA A 83 1.44 13.07 -28.70
C ALA A 83 2.25 13.95 -29.66
N ASP A 84 3.49 14.29 -29.32
CA ASP A 84 4.41 15.02 -30.18
C ASP A 84 4.87 14.18 -31.38
N LEU A 85 5.25 12.91 -31.16
CA LEU A 85 5.63 11.98 -32.23
C LEU A 85 4.52 11.81 -33.25
N LEU A 86 3.29 11.61 -32.78
CA LEU A 86 2.12 11.49 -33.64
C LEU A 86 1.83 12.79 -34.38
N ARG A 87 1.97 13.95 -33.72
CA ARG A 87 1.80 15.26 -34.37
C ARG A 87 2.82 15.50 -35.47
N ILE A 88 4.08 15.13 -35.25
CA ILE A 88 5.14 15.19 -36.27
C ILE A 88 4.80 14.25 -37.43
N ALA A 89 4.44 13.00 -37.14
CA ALA A 89 4.15 11.99 -38.16
C ALA A 89 2.89 12.28 -38.99
N THR A 90 1.98 13.11 -38.48
CA THR A 90 0.70 13.45 -39.13
C THR A 90 0.67 14.87 -39.68
N ASN A 91 1.80 15.59 -39.69
CA ASN A 91 1.87 17.02 -40.02
C ASN A 91 0.81 17.86 -39.27
N GLY A 92 0.56 17.54 -38.01
CA GLY A 92 -0.40 18.27 -37.17
C GLY A 92 -1.86 17.89 -37.34
N THR A 93 -2.22 17.06 -38.32
CA THR A 93 -3.63 16.72 -38.61
C THR A 93 -4.22 15.74 -37.61
N ALA A 94 -3.38 15.02 -36.85
CA ALA A 94 -3.75 13.86 -36.04
C ALA A 94 -4.41 12.70 -36.85
N VAL A 95 -4.50 12.83 -38.17
CA VAL A 95 -4.95 11.79 -39.10
C VAL A 95 -3.71 11.11 -39.65
N ARG A 96 -3.69 9.78 -39.57
CA ARG A 96 -2.52 9.00 -40.01
C ARG A 96 -2.52 8.85 -41.52
N PRO A 97 -1.36 9.04 -42.19
CA PRO A 97 -1.23 8.75 -43.62
C PRO A 97 -1.62 7.29 -43.90
N GLU A 98 -2.21 7.05 -45.07
CA GLU A 98 -2.40 5.69 -45.56
C GLU A 98 -1.04 5.02 -45.82
N GLY A 99 -0.89 3.76 -45.42
CA GLY A 99 0.36 3.01 -45.55
C GLY A 99 0.91 2.50 -44.21
N GLU A 100 2.12 1.93 -44.25
CA GLU A 100 2.83 1.49 -43.05
C GLU A 100 3.47 2.67 -42.32
N LEU A 101 3.56 2.59 -40.99
CA LEU A 101 4.33 3.57 -40.23
C LEU A 101 5.81 3.39 -40.54
N HIS A 102 6.52 4.51 -40.67
CA HIS A 102 7.98 4.49 -40.81
C HIS A 102 8.62 3.71 -39.65
N PRO A 103 9.58 2.79 -39.89
CA PRO A 103 10.22 1.99 -38.83
C PRO A 103 10.75 2.81 -37.66
N ASP A 104 11.36 3.97 -37.94
CA ASP A 104 11.86 4.86 -36.89
C ASP A 104 10.76 5.40 -35.98
N LEU A 105 9.58 5.69 -36.53
CA LEU A 105 8.43 6.09 -35.72
C LEU A 105 7.98 4.92 -34.83
N VAL A 106 7.92 3.70 -35.37
CA VAL A 106 7.59 2.51 -34.58
C VAL A 106 8.58 2.32 -33.44
N ASN A 107 9.89 2.45 -33.69
CA ASN A 107 10.92 2.35 -32.67
C ASN A 107 10.76 3.42 -31.58
N ARG A 108 10.55 4.69 -31.96
CA ARG A 108 10.33 5.77 -30.99
C ARG A 108 9.05 5.59 -30.16
N LEU A 109 7.99 5.09 -30.78
CA LEU A 109 6.74 4.75 -30.07
C LEU A 109 6.95 3.59 -29.08
N ALA A 110 7.75 2.58 -29.45
CA ALA A 110 8.08 1.46 -28.58
C ALA A 110 8.95 1.91 -27.39
N ASP A 111 9.93 2.78 -27.62
CA ASP A 111 10.77 3.34 -26.56
C ASP A 111 9.95 4.13 -25.53
N GLU A 112 8.99 4.94 -25.98
CA GLU A 112 8.11 5.68 -25.06
C GLU A 112 7.16 4.75 -24.30
N ALA A 113 6.74 3.62 -24.89
CA ALA A 113 5.95 2.61 -24.19
C ALA A 113 6.77 1.92 -23.09
N ALA A 114 8.01 1.52 -23.39
CA ALA A 114 8.92 0.89 -22.44
C ALA A 114 9.26 1.84 -21.27
N LYS A 115 9.55 3.12 -21.55
CA LYS A 115 9.78 4.15 -20.53
C LYS A 115 8.55 4.37 -19.66
N ALA A 116 7.37 4.51 -20.27
CA ALA A 116 6.11 4.67 -19.54
C ALA A 116 5.85 3.49 -18.59
N ALA A 117 6.01 2.26 -19.09
CA ALA A 117 5.80 1.05 -18.31
C ALA A 117 6.80 0.94 -17.15
N SER A 118 8.07 1.23 -17.39
CA SER A 118 9.12 1.26 -16.36
C SER A 118 8.81 2.29 -15.27
N HIS A 119 8.37 3.49 -15.64
CA HIS A 119 8.00 4.51 -14.66
C HIS A 119 6.77 4.10 -13.83
N VAL A 120 5.72 3.58 -14.49
CA VAL A 120 4.49 3.10 -13.82
C VAL A 120 4.82 1.97 -12.83
N LEU A 121 5.63 1.00 -13.24
CA LEU A 121 6.10 -0.09 -12.38
C LEU A 121 6.90 0.47 -11.20
N GLY A 122 7.82 1.40 -11.45
CA GLY A 122 8.60 2.07 -10.40
C GLY A 122 7.74 2.84 -9.41
N MET A 123 6.66 3.50 -9.85
CA MET A 123 5.67 4.12 -8.95
C MET A 123 4.97 3.08 -8.08
N CYS A 124 4.51 1.97 -8.68
CA CYS A 124 3.80 0.90 -7.98
C CYS A 124 4.67 0.18 -6.93
N ILE A 125 5.93 -0.11 -7.26
CA ILE A 125 6.88 -0.75 -6.33
C ILE A 125 7.21 0.20 -5.18
N ARG A 126 7.52 1.47 -5.48
CA ARG A 126 7.85 2.47 -4.45
C ARG A 126 6.72 2.71 -3.45
N ALA A 127 5.47 2.60 -3.90
CA ALA A 127 4.29 2.76 -3.06
C ALA A 127 4.18 1.71 -1.94
N LEU A 128 4.77 0.53 -2.11
CA LEU A 128 4.70 -0.53 -1.09
C LEU A 128 5.36 -0.10 0.24
N ASP A 129 6.42 0.69 0.18
CA ASP A 129 7.07 1.24 1.37
C ASP A 129 6.21 2.32 2.07
N TYR A 130 5.19 2.84 1.39
CA TYR A 130 4.28 3.89 1.84
C TYR A 130 2.90 3.34 2.21
N CYS A 131 2.73 2.01 2.19
CA CYS A 131 1.48 1.38 2.61
C CYS A 131 1.48 1.16 4.13
N PRO A 132 0.29 1.14 4.77
CA PRO A 132 0.19 0.62 6.12
C PRO A 132 0.62 -0.86 6.17
N PRO A 133 1.06 -1.38 7.32
CA PRO A 133 1.66 -2.71 7.39
C PRO A 133 0.63 -3.85 7.38
N ILE A 134 -0.64 -3.51 7.55
CA ILE A 134 -1.77 -4.43 7.56
C ILE A 134 -2.97 -3.75 6.90
N ASP A 135 -4.01 -4.52 6.62
CA ASP A 135 -5.32 -4.02 6.20
C ASP A 135 -5.30 -2.96 5.07
N ILE A 136 -4.37 -3.08 4.13
CA ILE A 136 -4.18 -2.10 3.06
C ILE A 136 -5.36 -2.18 2.10
N THR A 137 -6.01 -1.05 1.82
CA THR A 137 -7.06 -0.94 0.81
C THR A 137 -6.49 -0.40 -0.51
N PHE A 138 -7.22 -0.56 -1.63
CA PHE A 138 -6.82 0.07 -2.90
C PHE A 138 -6.74 1.60 -2.80
N GLY A 139 -7.55 2.22 -1.93
CA GLY A 139 -7.46 3.65 -1.64
C GLY A 139 -6.17 4.03 -0.92
N ASP A 140 -5.74 3.23 0.06
CA ASP A 140 -4.44 3.43 0.73
C ASP A 140 -3.29 3.27 -0.27
N TYR A 141 -3.39 2.29 -1.15
CA TYR A 141 -2.39 2.07 -2.19
C TYR A 141 -2.29 3.25 -3.17
N LEU A 142 -3.43 3.85 -3.57
CA LEU A 142 -3.42 5.09 -4.36
C LEU A 142 -2.69 6.21 -3.62
N ARG A 143 -3.04 6.46 -2.34
CA ARG A 143 -2.37 7.49 -1.53
C ARG A 143 -0.87 7.24 -1.43
N ALA A 144 -0.47 5.98 -1.27
CA ALA A 144 0.92 5.57 -1.24
C ALA A 144 1.64 5.83 -2.58
N ILE A 145 1.01 5.55 -3.72
CA ILE A 145 1.55 5.86 -5.07
C ILE A 145 1.78 7.36 -5.21
N ILE A 146 0.77 8.18 -4.92
CA ILE A 146 0.85 9.64 -5.10
C ILE A 146 1.89 10.25 -4.16
N THR A 147 1.93 9.82 -2.90
CA THR A 147 2.90 10.32 -1.91
C THR A 147 4.33 9.92 -2.27
N ALA A 148 4.57 8.64 -2.56
CA ALA A 148 5.90 8.13 -2.86
C ALA A 148 6.48 8.71 -4.16
N ASP A 149 5.63 9.01 -5.14
CA ASP A 149 6.04 9.65 -6.37
C ASP A 149 6.38 11.13 -6.17
N HIS A 150 5.52 11.89 -5.47
CA HIS A 150 5.76 13.29 -5.14
C HIS A 150 7.06 13.51 -4.38
N ASP A 151 7.40 12.61 -3.47
CA ASP A 151 8.61 12.71 -2.67
C ASP A 151 9.91 12.62 -3.48
N LEU A 152 9.87 11.94 -4.62
CA LEU A 152 11.03 11.78 -5.51
C LEU A 152 10.98 12.74 -6.71
N PHE A 153 9.78 13.06 -7.18
CA PHE A 153 9.52 13.95 -8.31
C PHE A 153 8.47 14.99 -7.89
N PRO A 154 8.88 16.10 -7.22
CA PRO A 154 7.91 17.10 -6.76
C PRO A 154 7.09 17.70 -7.91
N THR A 155 7.72 17.89 -9.07
CA THR A 155 7.08 18.34 -10.30
C THR A 155 6.55 17.15 -11.12
N ASP A 156 5.27 17.19 -11.50
CA ASP A 156 4.65 16.19 -12.37
C ASP A 156 4.39 16.75 -13.77
N GLY A 157 5.47 17.04 -14.49
CA GLY A 157 5.41 17.68 -15.81
C GLY A 157 4.67 16.89 -16.89
N ARG A 158 4.42 15.59 -16.67
CA ARG A 158 3.65 14.73 -17.59
C ARG A 158 2.34 14.22 -17.01
N HIS A 159 1.91 14.76 -15.86
CA HIS A 159 0.64 14.47 -15.22
C HIS A 159 0.39 12.97 -14.93
N TYR A 160 1.46 12.26 -14.56
CA TYR A 160 1.39 10.85 -14.15
C TYR A 160 0.48 10.63 -12.96
N ARG A 161 0.62 11.46 -11.93
CA ARG A 161 -0.18 11.37 -10.70
C ARG A 161 -1.65 11.59 -11.03
N LEU A 162 -1.95 12.56 -11.89
CA LEU A 162 -3.31 12.80 -12.36
C LEU A 162 -3.90 11.61 -13.14
N ALA A 163 -3.10 10.92 -13.96
CA ALA A 163 -3.53 9.73 -14.67
C ALA A 163 -3.92 8.58 -13.72
N PHE A 164 -3.13 8.36 -12.65
CA PHE A 164 -3.48 7.40 -11.60
C PHE A 164 -4.77 7.80 -10.87
N ILE A 165 -4.87 9.07 -10.46
CA ILE A 165 -6.05 9.60 -9.78
C ILE A 165 -7.31 9.36 -10.62
N ASP A 166 -7.33 9.79 -11.88
CA ASP A 166 -8.53 9.64 -12.72
C ASP A 166 -8.90 8.17 -12.97
N ALA A 167 -7.91 7.30 -13.23
CA ALA A 167 -8.14 5.88 -13.48
C ALA A 167 -8.72 5.14 -12.26
N PHE A 168 -8.27 5.49 -11.05
CA PHE A 168 -8.79 4.94 -9.80
C PHE A 168 -10.20 5.48 -9.50
N ARG A 169 -10.43 6.79 -9.69
CA ARG A 169 -11.74 7.42 -9.52
C ARG A 169 -12.82 6.76 -10.36
N ARG A 170 -12.53 6.53 -11.64
CA ARG A 170 -13.49 5.94 -12.60
C ARG A 170 -13.95 4.53 -12.21
N ARG A 171 -13.16 3.83 -11.38
CA ARG A 171 -13.46 2.48 -10.87
C ARG A 171 -13.97 2.47 -9.43
N GLY A 172 -14.29 3.63 -8.88
CA GLY A 172 -14.82 3.75 -7.53
C GLY A 172 -13.78 3.50 -6.43
N ILE A 173 -12.49 3.56 -6.77
CA ILE A 173 -11.43 3.40 -5.78
C ILE A 173 -11.18 4.75 -5.11
N PHE A 174 -11.79 4.92 -3.93
CA PHE A 174 -11.65 6.11 -3.11
C PHE A 174 -10.93 5.79 -1.80
N PRO A 175 -9.92 6.58 -1.39
CA PRO A 175 -9.35 6.52 -0.06
C PRO A 175 -10.33 7.07 0.96
N GLN A 176 -10.26 6.50 2.16
CA GLN A 176 -11.06 6.94 3.29
C GLN A 176 -10.49 8.23 3.89
N GLY A 177 -11.37 9.09 4.42
CA GLY A 177 -10.98 10.29 5.15
C GLY A 177 -10.40 11.43 4.30
N VAL A 178 -10.59 11.39 2.97
CA VAL A 178 -10.14 12.45 2.06
C VAL A 178 -11.36 13.20 1.51
N VAL A 179 -11.36 14.53 1.66
CA VAL A 179 -12.49 15.39 1.25
C VAL A 179 -12.48 15.66 -0.25
N THR A 180 -11.30 15.87 -0.84
CA THR A 180 -11.17 16.17 -2.28
C THR A 180 -10.22 15.22 -2.98
N PHE A 181 -10.46 14.95 -4.26
CA PHE A 181 -9.66 14.02 -5.04
C PHE A 181 -8.55 14.71 -5.82
N SER A 182 -7.81 15.59 -5.12
CA SER A 182 -6.63 16.28 -5.64
C SER A 182 -5.34 15.58 -5.21
N GLU A 183 -4.24 15.88 -5.90
CA GLU A 183 -2.92 15.36 -5.53
C GLU A 183 -2.59 15.68 -4.06
N ASP A 184 -2.74 16.94 -3.64
CA ASP A 184 -2.40 17.37 -2.28
C ASP A 184 -3.25 16.70 -1.21
N SER A 185 -4.54 16.46 -1.48
CA SER A 185 -5.43 15.79 -0.53
C SER A 185 -5.12 14.29 -0.40
N LEU A 186 -4.59 13.67 -1.45
CA LEU A 186 -4.25 12.24 -1.46
C LEU A 186 -2.91 11.94 -0.79
N ARG A 187 -1.99 12.90 -0.81
CA ARG A 187 -0.70 12.77 -0.14
C ARG A 187 -0.90 12.48 1.34
N PHE A 188 -0.02 11.67 1.92
CA PHE A 188 0.06 11.58 3.37
C PHE A 188 0.59 12.91 3.90
N SER A 189 -0.15 13.51 4.83
CA SER A 189 0.30 14.71 5.51
C SER A 189 1.28 14.32 6.61
N ARG A 190 2.24 15.21 6.90
CA ARG A 190 3.04 15.08 8.11
C ARG A 190 2.09 15.12 9.31
N PRO A 191 2.09 14.11 10.19
CA PRO A 191 1.18 14.07 11.34
C PRO A 191 1.30 15.34 12.20
N ALA A 192 0.18 15.98 12.53
CA ALA A 192 0.17 17.15 13.42
C ALA A 192 0.73 16.83 14.82
N ALA A 193 0.62 15.56 15.25
CA ALA A 193 1.22 15.06 16.48
C ALA A 193 2.76 15.09 16.48
N LEU A 194 3.43 15.35 15.35
CA LEU A 194 4.89 15.51 15.25
C LEU A 194 5.36 16.95 15.57
N GLU A 195 4.69 17.60 16.50
CA GLU A 195 5.08 18.92 17.00
C GLU A 195 5.55 18.81 18.46
N GLY A 196 6.38 19.77 18.89
CA GLY A 196 6.85 19.84 20.29
C GLY A 196 7.74 18.66 20.73
N GLU A 197 7.45 18.12 21.90
CA GLU A 197 8.31 17.18 22.62
C GLU A 197 8.48 15.82 21.91
N LEU A 198 7.42 15.27 21.32
CA LEU A 198 7.48 13.98 20.63
C LEU A 198 8.47 14.00 19.44
N LYS A 199 8.52 15.13 18.72
CA LYS A 199 9.48 15.32 17.63
C LYS A 199 10.92 15.23 18.14
N GLY A 200 11.25 15.98 19.19
CA GLY A 200 12.59 15.97 19.80
C GLY A 200 12.95 14.59 20.32
N LEU A 201 11.99 13.89 20.91
CA LEU A 201 12.18 12.53 21.43
C LEU A 201 12.44 11.51 20.32
N LEU A 202 11.72 11.59 19.20
CA LEU A 202 11.96 10.74 18.02
C LEU A 202 13.33 11.03 17.40
N GLU A 203 13.65 12.31 17.19
CA GLU A 203 14.93 12.73 16.61
C GLU A 203 16.12 12.30 17.49
N GLU A 204 16.05 12.54 18.79
CA GLU A 204 17.14 12.23 19.72
C GLU A 204 17.24 10.73 20.05
N LYS A 205 16.12 10.06 20.36
CA LYS A 205 16.17 8.68 20.90
C LYS A 205 16.14 7.60 19.83
N ILE A 206 15.58 7.90 18.66
CA ILE A 206 15.45 6.96 17.54
C ILE A 206 16.40 7.36 16.41
N GLY A 207 16.55 8.65 16.10
CA GLY A 207 17.37 9.13 14.98
C GLY A 207 18.82 8.62 15.00
N ASP A 208 19.51 8.75 16.13
CA ASP A 208 20.90 8.28 16.26
C ASP A 208 21.03 6.77 16.07
N PHE A 209 20.12 6.00 16.68
CA PHE A 209 20.06 4.56 16.52
C PHE A 209 19.85 4.14 15.04
N LEU A 210 19.01 4.89 14.31
CA LEU A 210 18.76 4.66 12.90
C LEU A 210 19.97 5.03 12.02
N ARG A 211 20.75 6.04 12.41
CA ARG A 211 22.02 6.40 11.75
C ARG A 211 23.07 5.29 11.91
N ASP A 212 23.15 4.70 13.10
CA ASP A 212 24.04 3.57 13.35
C ASP A 212 23.62 2.35 12.52
N PHE A 213 22.32 2.05 12.45
CA PHE A 213 21.79 0.99 11.60
C PHE A 213 22.16 1.21 10.12
N ARG A 214 21.96 2.43 9.60
CA ARG A 214 22.35 2.78 8.22
C ARG A 214 23.83 2.47 7.99
N THR A 215 24.70 2.89 8.90
CA THR A 215 26.14 2.68 8.79
C THR A 215 26.48 1.19 8.74
N ALA A 216 25.83 0.38 9.58
CA ALA A 216 26.04 -1.07 9.64
C ALA A 216 25.61 -1.80 8.36
N VAL A 217 24.63 -1.29 7.61
CA VAL A 217 24.10 -1.95 6.41
C VAL A 217 24.59 -1.35 5.08
N THR A 218 25.25 -0.18 5.10
CA THR A 218 25.60 0.58 3.86
C THR A 218 26.38 -0.23 2.84
N TYR A 219 27.32 -1.08 3.28
CA TYR A 219 28.17 -1.88 2.40
C TYR A 219 27.78 -3.37 2.35
N VAL A 220 26.62 -3.73 2.90
CA VAL A 220 26.16 -5.12 2.96
C VAL A 220 25.36 -5.44 1.70
N THR A 221 25.92 -6.28 0.84
CA THR A 221 25.29 -6.70 -0.42
C THR A 221 24.50 -8.01 -0.30
N ASP A 222 24.85 -8.88 0.65
CA ASP A 222 24.14 -10.12 0.89
C ASP A 222 22.82 -9.89 1.65
N ARG A 223 21.72 -10.32 1.03
CA ARG A 223 20.37 -10.13 1.58
C ARG A 223 20.18 -10.86 2.91
N LYS A 224 20.77 -12.05 3.08
CA LYS A 224 20.63 -12.83 4.32
C LYS A 224 21.40 -12.19 5.47
N ALA A 225 22.59 -11.65 5.20
CA ALA A 225 23.37 -10.86 6.16
C ALA A 225 22.63 -9.58 6.58
N LEU A 226 22.04 -8.86 5.62
CA LEU A 226 21.24 -7.65 5.90
C LEU A 226 20.06 -7.97 6.82
N ASP A 227 19.29 -9.03 6.51
CA ASP A 227 18.15 -9.48 7.33
C ASP A 227 18.58 -9.88 8.75
N ARG A 228 19.75 -10.52 8.91
CA ARG A 228 20.33 -10.81 10.22
C ARG A 228 20.66 -9.52 11.00
N ILE A 229 21.38 -8.58 10.40
CA ILE A 229 21.73 -7.30 11.04
C ILE A 229 20.46 -6.54 11.45
N ALA A 230 19.47 -6.46 10.56
CA ALA A 230 18.20 -5.81 10.87
C ALA A 230 17.49 -6.45 12.07
N ARG A 231 17.43 -7.79 12.15
CA ARG A 231 16.88 -8.49 13.32
C ARG A 231 17.65 -8.20 14.60
N ASP A 232 18.98 -8.12 14.53
CA ASP A 232 19.83 -7.85 15.68
C ASP A 232 19.64 -6.41 16.19
N TYR A 233 19.47 -5.43 15.29
CA TYR A 233 19.10 -4.05 15.66
C TYR A 233 17.68 -3.99 16.26
N VAL A 234 16.72 -4.73 15.69
CA VAL A 234 15.35 -4.75 16.21
C VAL A 234 15.29 -5.34 17.62
N ARG A 235 15.91 -6.51 17.84
CA ARG A 235 15.91 -7.22 19.14
C ARG A 235 16.82 -6.55 20.16
N GLY A 236 17.97 -6.04 19.71
CA GLY A 236 19.03 -5.45 20.52
C GLY A 236 19.94 -6.52 21.10
N GLY A 237 21.10 -6.75 20.46
CA GLY A 237 22.13 -7.68 20.93
C GLY A 237 22.60 -7.43 22.38
N SER A 238 23.74 -6.76 22.59
CA SER A 238 24.23 -6.39 23.93
C SER A 238 23.72 -5.02 24.43
N GLU A 239 23.06 -4.24 23.56
CA GLU A 239 22.45 -2.94 23.86
C GLU A 239 20.93 -2.93 23.67
N GLN A 240 20.25 -1.86 24.11
CA GLN A 240 18.80 -1.70 23.90
C GLN A 240 18.47 -1.54 22.41
N GLY A 241 17.88 -2.57 21.81
CA GLY A 241 17.41 -2.56 20.42
C GLY A 241 16.18 -1.70 20.19
N LEU A 242 15.77 -1.56 18.93
CA LEU A 242 14.67 -0.68 18.52
C LEU A 242 13.38 -0.97 19.29
N HIS A 243 13.06 -2.25 19.48
CA HIS A 243 11.87 -2.68 20.22
C HIS A 243 11.85 -2.13 21.65
N LYS A 244 12.95 -2.31 22.39
CA LYS A 244 13.08 -1.82 23.77
C LYS A 244 13.15 -0.29 23.84
N ARG A 245 13.77 0.36 22.85
CA ARG A 245 13.82 1.84 22.76
C ARG A 245 12.44 2.44 22.59
N ILE A 246 11.65 1.94 21.64
CA ILE A 246 10.27 2.40 21.42
C ILE A 246 9.46 2.25 22.70
N ALA A 247 9.48 1.05 23.30
CA ALA A 247 8.70 0.76 24.49
C ALA A 247 9.04 1.66 25.69
N ARG A 248 10.32 1.96 25.92
CA ARG A 248 10.77 2.71 27.11
C ARG A 248 10.86 4.21 26.92
N LYS A 249 11.01 4.66 25.67
CA LYS A 249 11.33 6.05 25.36
C LYS A 249 10.20 6.78 24.66
N LEU A 250 9.22 6.09 24.08
CA LEU A 250 8.13 6.70 23.30
C LEU A 250 6.75 6.44 23.91
N GLU A 251 6.66 6.01 25.17
CA GLU A 251 5.39 5.85 25.87
C GLU A 251 4.77 7.22 26.18
N SER A 252 4.00 7.77 25.24
CA SER A 252 3.26 9.02 25.42
C SER A 252 1.91 9.02 24.68
N PRO A 253 0.92 9.81 25.14
CA PRO A 253 -0.37 9.96 24.45
C PRO A 253 -0.22 10.43 22.99
N GLU A 254 0.74 11.32 22.72
CA GLU A 254 1.04 11.82 21.38
C GLU A 254 1.56 10.71 20.47
N PHE A 255 2.34 9.77 21.02
CA PHE A 255 2.81 8.60 20.26
C PHE A 255 1.67 7.62 19.98
N GLU A 256 0.72 7.44 20.89
CA GLU A 256 -0.52 6.68 20.62
C GLU A 256 -1.34 7.34 19.52
N GLN A 257 -1.49 8.68 19.55
CA GLN A 257 -2.21 9.42 18.50
C GLN A 257 -1.50 9.32 17.14
N LEU A 258 -0.17 9.36 17.14
CA LEU A 258 0.65 9.25 15.94
C LEU A 258 0.57 7.87 15.28
N THR A 259 0.58 6.81 16.09
CA THR A 259 0.67 5.41 15.61
C THR A 259 -0.70 4.72 15.53
N GLY A 260 -1.65 5.18 16.34
CA GLY A 260 -2.91 4.51 16.58
C GLY A 260 -2.80 3.23 17.40
N LEU A 261 -1.67 3.02 18.09
CA LEU A 261 -1.39 1.84 18.90
C LEU A 261 -1.47 2.17 20.40
N VAL A 262 -1.59 1.13 21.21
CA VAL A 262 -1.75 1.21 22.66
C VAL A 262 -0.38 1.07 23.33
N PHE A 263 0.07 2.14 23.98
CA PHE A 263 1.26 2.22 24.81
C PHE A 263 0.96 2.62 26.26
N ARG A 264 -0.23 3.20 26.54
CA ARG A 264 -0.68 3.61 27.87
C ARG A 264 -0.82 2.45 28.85
N PRO A 265 -0.77 2.70 30.17
CA PRO A 265 -1.12 1.72 31.19
C PRO A 265 -2.52 1.10 30.99
N GLU A 266 -2.75 -0.06 31.59
CA GLU A 266 -4.02 -0.81 31.48
C GLU A 266 -4.35 -1.28 30.05
N TRP A 267 -3.32 -1.52 29.24
CA TRP A 267 -3.44 -2.04 27.87
C TRP A 267 -4.21 -3.37 27.77
N ASP A 268 -4.22 -4.16 28.85
CA ASP A 268 -4.98 -5.40 28.97
C ASP A 268 -6.50 -5.16 28.94
N LYS A 269 -6.97 -4.01 29.43
CA LYS A 269 -8.40 -3.63 29.40
C LYS A 269 -8.92 -3.42 27.98
N VAL A 270 -8.04 -3.08 27.03
CA VAL A 270 -8.35 -2.99 25.59
C VAL A 270 -7.90 -4.23 24.82
N GLY A 271 -7.59 -5.31 25.54
CA GLY A 271 -7.28 -6.62 24.98
C GLY A 271 -5.87 -6.75 24.42
N VAL A 272 -4.93 -5.85 24.73
CA VAL A 272 -3.53 -5.99 24.34
C VAL A 272 -2.80 -6.85 25.37
N ARG A 273 -1.98 -7.78 24.89
CA ARG A 273 -1.22 -8.70 25.75
C ARG A 273 -0.02 -8.00 26.41
N THR A 274 0.33 -8.38 27.63
CA THR A 274 1.61 -7.96 28.24
C THR A 274 2.81 -8.68 27.60
N SER A 275 3.90 -7.95 27.38
CA SER A 275 5.18 -8.46 26.88
C SER A 275 6.28 -8.23 27.91
N GLU A 276 6.95 -9.30 28.29
CA GLU A 276 8.11 -9.25 29.20
C GLU A 276 9.44 -8.96 28.47
N ALA A 277 9.43 -8.86 27.14
CA ALA A 277 10.64 -8.70 26.32
C ALA A 277 11.47 -7.44 26.63
N TYR A 278 10.90 -6.43 27.31
CA TYR A 278 11.57 -5.16 27.61
C TYR A 278 11.34 -4.66 29.06
N GLY A 279 10.89 -5.52 29.97
CA GLY A 279 10.66 -5.21 31.39
C GLY A 279 9.20 -4.97 31.76
N SER A 280 8.27 -5.61 31.05
CA SER A 280 6.81 -5.45 31.09
C SER A 280 6.27 -4.21 30.36
N GLY A 281 5.18 -4.41 29.63
CA GLY A 281 4.53 -3.40 28.79
C GLY A 281 3.63 -4.00 27.70
N PRO A 282 3.00 -3.19 26.84
CA PRO A 282 2.02 -3.66 25.86
C PRO A 282 2.68 -4.33 24.66
N SER A 283 2.39 -5.61 24.42
CA SER A 283 2.99 -6.41 23.35
C SER A 283 2.79 -5.82 21.95
N PHE A 284 3.88 -5.54 21.24
CA PHE A 284 3.88 -5.14 19.83
C PHE A 284 5.06 -5.77 19.09
N GLN A 285 5.02 -5.72 17.76
CA GLN A 285 6.08 -6.19 16.88
C GLN A 285 6.68 -5.02 16.12
N VAL A 286 8.00 -5.04 15.96
CA VAL A 286 8.72 -4.19 15.01
C VAL A 286 9.08 -5.06 13.81
N GLN A 287 8.64 -4.69 12.62
CA GLN A 287 8.80 -5.46 11.40
C GLN A 287 9.55 -4.68 10.32
N ASN A 288 10.25 -5.41 9.47
CA ASN A 288 10.82 -4.94 8.20
C ASN A 288 11.69 -3.67 8.29
N LEU A 289 12.51 -3.55 9.35
CA LEU A 289 13.51 -2.47 9.47
C LEU A 289 14.50 -2.55 8.29
N ARG A 290 14.47 -1.55 7.41
CA ARG A 290 15.31 -1.51 6.21
C ARG A 290 15.67 -0.09 5.81
N VAL A 291 16.82 0.04 5.16
CA VAL A 291 17.20 1.27 4.44
C VAL A 291 16.63 1.20 3.03
N VAL A 292 16.04 2.31 2.58
CA VAL A 292 15.48 2.49 1.24
C VAL A 292 16.18 3.71 0.63
N SER A 293 17.04 3.47 -0.35
CA SER A 293 17.72 4.52 -1.10
C SER A 293 17.13 4.60 -2.50
N ARG A 294 16.71 5.80 -2.90
CA ARG A 294 16.10 6.06 -4.21
C ARG A 294 16.77 7.26 -4.84
N SER A 295 17.11 7.17 -6.11
CA SER A 295 17.55 8.31 -6.92
C SER A 295 16.42 8.75 -7.84
N GLY A 296 16.12 10.04 -7.85
CA GLY A 296 15.15 10.68 -8.74
C GLY A 296 15.85 11.53 -9.79
N GLU A 297 15.41 12.78 -9.91
CA GLU A 297 16.17 13.84 -10.59
C GLU A 297 17.61 13.97 -10.04
N PRO A 298 18.56 14.50 -10.82
CA PRO A 298 19.91 14.81 -10.33
C PRO A 298 19.83 15.57 -8.99
N ASP A 299 20.63 15.16 -8.00
CA ASP A 299 20.65 15.68 -6.61
C ASP A 299 19.42 15.40 -5.72
N SER A 300 18.43 14.63 -6.18
CA SER A 300 17.22 14.31 -5.38
C SER A 300 17.29 12.98 -4.61
N ALA A 301 18.47 12.39 -4.44
CA ALA A 301 18.61 11.09 -3.78
C ALA A 301 17.92 11.12 -2.40
N LYS A 302 16.89 10.27 -2.22
CA LYS A 302 16.17 10.12 -0.96
C LYS A 302 16.61 8.85 -0.28
N ASN A 303 17.31 9.02 0.83
CA ASN A 303 17.62 7.94 1.75
C ASN A 303 16.57 7.93 2.86
N MET A 304 15.93 6.79 3.04
CA MET A 304 14.91 6.60 4.05
C MET A 304 15.19 5.37 4.89
N ILE A 305 14.72 5.36 6.12
CA ILE A 305 14.53 4.13 6.87
C ILE A 305 13.05 3.88 7.03
N VAL A 306 12.65 2.64 6.77
CA VAL A 306 11.29 2.18 6.89
C VAL A 306 11.25 1.03 7.88
N PHE A 307 10.32 1.08 8.83
CA PHE A 307 9.93 -0.05 9.65
C PHE A 307 8.45 0.04 9.98
N ALA A 308 7.86 -1.08 10.37
CA ALA A 308 6.46 -1.15 10.76
C ALA A 308 6.32 -1.51 12.23
N LEU A 309 5.33 -0.92 12.88
CA LEU A 309 4.84 -1.35 14.18
C LEU A 309 3.50 -2.05 13.97
N VAL A 310 3.35 -3.24 14.54
CA VAL A 310 2.10 -4.01 14.48
C VAL A 310 1.73 -4.45 15.89
N GLN A 311 0.48 -4.22 16.26
CA GLN A 311 -0.06 -4.61 17.56
C GLN A 311 -1.35 -5.42 17.36
N ARG A 312 -1.55 -6.38 18.25
CA ARG A 312 -2.72 -7.25 18.27
C ARG A 312 -3.50 -7.02 19.55
N CYS A 313 -4.82 -6.93 19.44
CA CYS A 313 -5.72 -6.98 20.59
C CYS A 313 -6.83 -8.02 20.40
N GLY A 314 -7.40 -8.49 21.50
CA GLY A 314 -8.57 -9.36 21.50
C GLY A 314 -9.86 -8.57 21.76
N VAL A 315 -10.85 -8.79 20.92
CA VAL A 315 -12.19 -8.21 21.03
C VAL A 315 -13.24 -9.30 21.02
N ILE A 316 -14.35 -9.10 21.72
CA ILE A 316 -15.49 -10.02 21.75
C ILE A 316 -16.57 -9.40 20.87
N VAL A 317 -16.96 -10.09 19.80
CA VAL A 317 -18.04 -9.67 18.92
C VAL A 317 -19.23 -10.61 19.12
N ARG A 318 -20.39 -10.03 19.43
CA ARG A 318 -21.68 -10.75 19.58
C ARG A 318 -22.75 -9.98 18.84
N ASP A 319 -23.58 -10.68 18.07
CA ASP A 319 -24.72 -10.09 17.36
C ASP A 319 -24.36 -8.83 16.53
N GLY A 320 -23.16 -8.83 15.93
CA GLY A 320 -22.68 -7.72 15.10
C GLY A 320 -22.23 -6.47 15.86
N VAL A 321 -22.06 -6.54 17.18
CA VAL A 321 -21.54 -5.45 18.02
C VAL A 321 -20.31 -5.87 18.83
N VAL A 322 -19.44 -4.91 19.14
CA VAL A 322 -18.29 -5.13 20.03
C VAL A 322 -18.82 -5.17 21.47
N ALA A 323 -18.75 -6.34 22.09
CA ALA A 323 -19.31 -6.61 23.42
C ALA A 323 -18.25 -6.54 24.54
N GLY A 324 -16.96 -6.46 24.19
CA GLY A 324 -15.87 -6.34 25.18
C GLY A 324 -14.50 -6.70 24.60
N HIS A 325 -13.53 -6.85 25.50
CA HIS A 325 -12.14 -7.19 25.17
C HIS A 325 -11.71 -8.46 25.89
N TYR A 326 -10.70 -9.13 25.34
CA TYR A 326 -9.99 -10.22 26.00
C TYR A 326 -8.52 -10.16 25.62
N VAL A 327 -7.65 -10.76 26.42
CA VAL A 327 -6.22 -10.84 26.10
C VAL A 327 -5.96 -12.09 25.23
N PRO A 328 -5.43 -11.93 24.00
CA PRO A 328 -5.03 -13.06 23.16
C PRO A 328 -3.95 -13.91 23.82
N ASP A 329 -3.93 -15.21 23.51
CA ASP A 329 -3.08 -16.28 24.07
C ASP A 329 -3.59 -16.97 25.34
N ALA A 330 -4.84 -16.73 25.76
CA ALA A 330 -5.56 -17.72 26.59
C ALA A 330 -5.73 -19.04 25.81
N THR A 331 -5.62 -20.19 26.48
CA THR A 331 -5.62 -21.54 25.86
C THR A 331 -6.80 -21.79 24.90
N GLN A 332 -7.93 -21.10 25.09
CA GLN A 332 -8.97 -20.95 24.08
C GLN A 332 -9.54 -19.51 24.09
N PRO A 333 -9.83 -18.92 22.92
CA PRO A 333 -10.53 -17.65 22.84
C PRO A 333 -11.96 -17.81 23.39
N PRO A 334 -12.51 -16.78 24.08
CA PRO A 334 -13.89 -16.83 24.56
C PRO A 334 -14.89 -16.93 23.40
N GLN A 335 -16.14 -17.32 23.70
CA GLN A 335 -17.20 -17.30 22.69
C GLN A 335 -17.38 -15.87 22.13
N GLY A 336 -17.25 -15.75 20.81
CA GLY A 336 -17.25 -14.45 20.11
C GLY A 336 -15.89 -13.75 20.08
N GLY A 337 -14.84 -14.36 20.62
CA GLY A 337 -13.47 -13.83 20.57
C GLY A 337 -12.96 -13.70 19.14
N PHE A 338 -12.38 -12.55 18.84
CA PHE A 338 -11.80 -12.17 17.56
C PHE A 338 -10.47 -11.42 17.81
N GLU A 339 -9.43 -11.81 17.09
CA GLU A 339 -8.14 -11.12 17.15
C GLU A 339 -8.09 -9.99 16.12
N PHE A 340 -8.05 -8.76 16.62
CA PHE A 340 -7.95 -7.56 15.81
C PHE A 340 -6.49 -7.07 15.74
N ARG A 341 -6.09 -6.52 14.60
CA ARG A 341 -4.73 -5.99 14.39
C ARG A 341 -4.78 -4.53 13.97
N GLY A 342 -3.81 -3.77 14.48
CA GLY A 342 -3.50 -2.41 14.08
C GLY A 342 -2.01 -2.29 13.80
N GLY A 343 -1.63 -1.28 13.03
CA GLY A 343 -0.23 -1.04 12.76
C GLY A 343 0.03 0.29 12.07
N CYS A 344 1.28 0.70 12.08
CA CYS A 344 1.75 1.87 11.38
C CYS A 344 3.10 1.62 10.70
N THR A 345 3.25 2.12 9.48
CA THR A 345 4.55 2.17 8.79
C THR A 345 5.18 3.52 9.09
N MET A 346 6.39 3.50 9.66
CA MET A 346 7.16 4.68 10.00
C MET A 346 8.25 4.90 8.96
N ILE A 347 8.29 6.09 8.38
CA ILE A 347 9.22 6.46 7.32
C ILE A 347 10.05 7.65 7.79
N PHE A 348 11.32 7.40 8.09
CA PHE A 348 12.28 8.41 8.51
C PHE A 348 13.12 8.86 7.31
N ASP A 349 13.35 10.17 7.22
CA ASP A 349 14.34 10.76 6.32
C ASP A 349 15.72 10.61 6.96
N LEU A 350 16.65 9.92 6.29
CA LEU A 350 17.95 9.56 6.88
C LEU A 350 18.93 10.72 6.95
N ASP A 351 18.72 11.76 6.16
CA ASP A 351 19.64 12.89 6.09
C ASP A 351 19.26 13.94 7.15
N THR A 352 17.96 14.12 7.39
CA THR A 352 17.42 15.01 8.43
C THR A 352 17.12 14.30 9.76
N LEU A 353 17.12 12.96 9.80
CA LEU A 353 16.69 12.12 10.92
C LEU A 353 15.24 12.38 11.41
N GLN A 354 14.42 13.03 10.60
CA GLN A 354 13.05 13.35 10.98
C GLN A 354 12.09 12.25 10.53
N LEU A 355 11.07 11.98 11.35
CA LEU A 355 9.93 11.21 10.89
C LEU A 355 9.18 12.01 9.83
N ARG A 356 9.09 11.45 8.63
CA ARG A 356 8.37 12.05 7.50
C ARG A 356 6.91 11.61 7.51
N TYR A 357 6.65 10.31 7.67
CA TYR A 357 5.30 9.76 7.69
C TYR A 357 5.10 8.69 8.76
N SER A 358 3.90 8.68 9.34
CA SER A 358 3.31 7.55 10.05
C SER A 358 2.06 7.14 9.27
N VAL A 359 2.15 6.06 8.50
CA VAL A 359 1.03 5.55 7.69
C VAL A 359 0.28 4.48 8.48
N THR A 360 -0.91 4.82 8.97
CA THR A 360 -1.58 4.05 10.02
C THR A 360 -2.79 3.25 9.52
N LYS A 361 -2.97 2.08 10.13
CA LYS A 361 -4.23 1.34 10.25
C LYS A 361 -4.46 1.11 11.75
N PRO A 362 -5.03 2.10 12.44
CA PRO A 362 -4.89 2.24 13.88
C PRO A 362 -5.76 1.24 14.66
N LEU A 363 -5.28 0.71 15.79
CA LEU A 363 -6.16 0.03 16.75
C LEU A 363 -7.14 1.04 17.37
N LEU A 364 -6.64 2.23 17.68
CA LEU A 364 -7.35 3.29 18.38
C LEU A 364 -7.93 4.33 17.43
N ARG A 365 -9.21 4.65 17.59
CA ARG A 365 -9.86 5.83 17.05
C ARG A 365 -9.84 6.94 18.09
N PHE A 366 -9.32 8.11 17.71
CA PHE A 366 -9.34 9.32 18.52
C PHE A 366 -10.43 10.26 18.00
N ASP A 367 -11.29 10.74 18.89
CA ASP A 367 -12.35 11.70 18.59
C ASP A 367 -12.62 12.58 19.82
N SER A 368 -13.48 13.59 19.69
CA SER A 368 -13.81 14.51 20.78
C SER A 368 -14.45 13.83 21.99
N ILE A 369 -15.01 12.63 21.82
CA ILE A 369 -15.66 11.84 22.88
C ILE A 369 -14.62 10.91 23.52
N HIS A 370 -13.64 10.43 22.76
CA HIS A 370 -12.57 9.53 23.18
C HIS A 370 -11.19 10.19 22.96
N PRO A 371 -10.83 11.22 23.75
CA PRO A 371 -9.55 11.91 23.60
C PRO A 371 -8.35 11.00 23.91
N GLN A 372 -8.56 9.98 24.74
CA GLN A 372 -7.56 8.94 25.03
C GLN A 372 -7.58 7.78 24.02
N GLY A 373 -8.47 7.81 23.02
CA GLY A 373 -8.60 6.76 22.01
C GLY A 373 -9.35 5.52 22.50
N ALA A 374 -10.30 5.06 21.70
CA ALA A 374 -11.04 3.80 21.90
C ALA A 374 -10.77 2.84 20.74
N ILE A 375 -10.97 1.53 20.93
CA ILE A 375 -10.82 0.56 19.84
C ILE A 375 -11.75 0.95 18.68
N ASP A 376 -11.22 0.93 17.45
CA ASP A 376 -12.01 1.26 16.25
C ASP A 376 -13.01 0.15 15.94
N GLU A 377 -14.17 0.22 16.59
CA GLU A 377 -15.26 -0.76 16.43
C GLU A 377 -15.71 -0.89 14.98
N LYS A 378 -15.71 0.20 14.21
CA LYS A 378 -16.10 0.16 12.80
C LYS A 378 -15.15 -0.74 12.01
N ARG A 379 -13.84 -0.62 12.24
CA ARG A 379 -12.84 -1.50 11.62
C ARG A 379 -12.94 -2.93 12.13
N VAL A 380 -13.12 -3.12 13.44
CA VAL A 380 -13.32 -4.45 14.04
C VAL A 380 -14.47 -5.19 13.36
N LEU A 381 -15.65 -4.56 13.29
CA LEU A 381 -16.85 -5.19 12.74
C LEU A 381 -16.73 -5.45 11.24
N ALA A 382 -16.02 -4.59 10.50
CA ALA A 382 -15.81 -4.82 9.09
C ALA A 382 -14.82 -5.97 8.82
N GLN A 383 -13.74 -6.07 9.61
CA GLN A 383 -12.81 -7.20 9.52
C GLN A 383 -13.46 -8.52 9.98
N HIS A 384 -14.27 -8.47 11.04
CA HIS A 384 -15.04 -9.61 11.55
C HIS A 384 -16.00 -10.16 10.49
N ARG A 385 -16.80 -9.28 9.84
CA ARG A 385 -17.70 -9.67 8.74
C ARG A 385 -16.96 -10.30 7.58
N TYR A 386 -15.82 -9.71 7.18
CA TYR A 386 -14.97 -10.26 6.12
C TYR A 386 -14.47 -11.67 6.43
N GLN A 387 -13.95 -11.91 7.64
CA GLN A 387 -13.38 -13.20 8.02
C GLN A 387 -14.42 -14.31 8.24
N ARG A 388 -15.65 -13.96 8.67
CA ARG A 388 -16.73 -14.94 8.88
C ARG A 388 -17.60 -15.20 7.65
N GLY A 389 -17.39 -14.47 6.56
CA GLY A 389 -18.26 -14.55 5.39
C GLY A 389 -19.70 -14.10 5.67
N GLU A 390 -19.93 -13.37 6.76
CA GLU A 390 -21.23 -12.78 7.11
C GLU A 390 -21.39 -11.49 6.30
N GLY A 391 -21.76 -11.68 5.03
CA GLY A 391 -21.99 -10.73 3.94
C GLY A 391 -22.50 -11.49 2.71
N LEU A 392 -22.57 -10.90 1.51
CA LEU A 392 -22.88 -11.58 0.22
C LEU A 392 -21.77 -12.57 -0.21
N VAL A 393 -21.21 -13.30 0.77
CA VAL A 393 -20.03 -14.16 0.71
C VAL A 393 -20.51 -15.60 0.85
N ALA A 394 -21.23 -16.06 -0.15
CA ALA A 394 -21.28 -17.48 -0.45
C ALA A 394 -20.41 -17.70 -1.69
N MET A 395 -19.46 -18.62 -1.55
CA MET A 395 -18.71 -19.34 -2.60
C MET A 395 -17.31 -18.83 -2.95
N ASP A 396 -16.32 -19.54 -2.41
CA ASP A 396 -15.34 -20.26 -3.25
C ASP A 396 -14.87 -21.54 -2.53
N GLU A 397 -14.84 -22.67 -3.23
CA GLU A 397 -14.39 -23.97 -2.72
C GLU A 397 -12.87 -23.99 -2.47
N HIS A 398 -12.13 -23.08 -3.10
CA HIS A 398 -10.68 -22.96 -2.92
C HIS A 398 -10.30 -22.52 -1.49
N THR A 399 -11.11 -21.66 -0.87
CA THR A 399 -10.90 -21.22 0.53
C THR A 399 -11.13 -22.37 1.53
N ARG A 400 -11.96 -23.36 1.19
CA ARG A 400 -12.21 -24.53 2.04
C ARG A 400 -11.07 -25.54 2.04
N PHE A 401 -10.35 -25.69 0.92
CA PHE A 401 -9.26 -26.67 0.80
C PHE A 401 -7.88 -26.12 1.21
N PHE A 402 -7.62 -24.82 1.02
CA PHE A 402 -6.35 -24.20 1.39
C PHE A 402 -6.43 -23.29 2.63
N GLY A 403 -7.64 -23.00 3.12
CA GLY A 403 -7.88 -22.27 4.36
C GLY A 403 -7.68 -23.12 5.61
N ARG A 404 -6.49 -23.70 5.81
CA ARG A 404 -6.02 -23.85 7.18
C ARG A 404 -5.87 -22.42 7.70
N GLY A 405 -6.64 -22.10 8.73
CA GLY A 405 -6.80 -20.74 9.26
C GLY A 405 -5.48 -20.00 9.44
N LEU A 406 -5.61 -18.67 9.50
CA LEU A 406 -4.62 -17.60 9.73
C LEU A 406 -3.68 -17.81 10.96
N GLN A 407 -3.52 -19.02 11.48
CA GLN A 407 -2.62 -19.43 12.56
C GLN A 407 -1.24 -19.89 12.06
N GLY A 408 -1.01 -20.02 10.75
CA GLY A 408 0.29 -20.43 10.18
C GLY A 408 1.15 -19.25 9.70
N ALA A 409 2.46 -19.29 10.01
CA ALA A 409 3.47 -18.27 9.72
C ALA A 409 3.84 -18.06 8.23
N ALA A 410 2.90 -18.27 7.31
CA ALA A 410 3.06 -18.02 5.88
C ALA A 410 1.87 -17.20 5.38
N ALA A 411 1.84 -15.91 5.75
CA ALA A 411 0.94 -14.96 5.14
C ALA A 411 1.39 -14.74 3.68
N GLU A 412 0.48 -14.94 2.74
CA GLU A 412 0.68 -14.46 1.37
C GLU A 412 0.91 -12.94 1.41
N PRO A 413 1.99 -12.43 0.78
CA PRO A 413 2.49 -11.08 1.00
C PRO A 413 1.59 -9.94 0.46
N PHE A 414 0.40 -10.23 -0.08
CA PHE A 414 -0.41 -9.27 -0.85
C PHE A 414 -1.91 -9.24 -0.50
N ALA A 415 -2.33 -9.74 0.67
CA ALA A 415 -3.74 -9.62 1.08
C ALA A 415 -4.10 -8.16 1.46
N LEU A 416 -4.46 -7.37 0.45
CA LEU A 416 -5.07 -6.05 0.59
C LEU A 416 -6.49 -6.26 1.17
N LEU A 417 -6.78 -5.74 2.36
CA LEU A 417 -8.13 -5.84 2.95
C LEU A 417 -9.03 -4.74 2.40
N HIS A 418 -10.28 -5.12 2.19
CA HIS A 418 -11.27 -4.32 1.48
C HIS A 418 -12.47 -4.07 2.40
N LEU A 419 -12.62 -2.82 2.83
CA LEU A 419 -13.79 -2.39 3.58
C LEU A 419 -14.92 -2.04 2.61
N GLY A 420 -16.10 -2.61 2.88
CA GLY A 420 -17.40 -2.01 2.58
C GLY A 420 -17.90 -1.18 3.74
#